data_AF-A0A924MYF9-F1
#
_entry.id   AF-A0A924MYF9-F1
#
_cell.length_a   1.000
_cell.length_b   1.000
_cell.length_c   1.000
_cell.angle_alpha   90.00
_cell.angle_beta   90.00
_cell.angle_gamma   90.00
#
_symmetry.space_group_name_H-M   'P 1'
#
loop_
_entity.id
_entity.type
_entity.pdbx_description
1 polymer ?
#
loop_
_entity_poly.entity_id
_entity_poly.type
_entity_poly.pdbx_seq_one_letter_code
_entity_poly.pdbx_strand_id
1 'polypeptide(L)'
;MNPLSKYQPPTVWLRLDHFLARLRPYREPLSLLVDGLLIAFAWNVTYLFRIGFDRWFDARPWYDIWVMLGIVATYLALFALLRVPQSMWRFSGFGEVKRLTWACLGAGIACAAVVMGLQLYGVPRSVLALHPLVTLMSVCMVRIAYRTLYEHSRAQITGGDKEVRRAVILGAGQAAKRLMAGLHQQGWIVMGMLDNDPAKQGARISGVPVLGPLEAVGDRAVLGAATHLIIALPGSTARQRRRAFELASASGLPVLTVPSADELRQGDPDLARGVRDIEPEDLLGREPVKLDEQGIDQVLHGKTVLITGAGGSIGSELCRQVARYKPSKLVLVELSEFNLYTIEQDLSHRFPQLELVRLIGDVKDLVQIQRIFDNWKPQVVFHAAAYKHVPLMEEHNSWAALRNNTLGTHNAALAAARVGAERFVLIS
;
A
#
# COMPACT_ATOMS: atom_id res chain seq x y z
N MET A 1 -40.67 2.50 18.92
CA MET A 1 -40.71 1.06 19.22
C MET A 1 -40.72 0.27 17.92
N ASN A 2 -39.62 -0.41 17.59
CA ASN A 2 -39.66 -1.81 17.13
C ASN A 2 -38.23 -2.40 17.29
N PRO A 3 -37.96 -3.18 18.35
CA PRO A 3 -36.64 -3.71 18.66
C PRO A 3 -36.57 -5.18 18.26
N LEU A 4 -36.03 -5.51 17.08
CA LEU A 4 -35.63 -6.89 16.76
C LEU A 4 -34.40 -6.88 15.86
N SER A 5 -33.22 -6.69 16.49
CA SER A 5 -31.98 -7.20 15.92
C SER A 5 -32.09 -8.71 15.85
N LYS A 6 -32.37 -9.27 14.67
CA LYS A 6 -32.10 -10.68 14.40
C LYS A 6 -30.58 -10.86 14.47
N TYR A 7 -30.09 -11.26 15.64
CA TYR A 7 -28.79 -11.92 15.75
C TYR A 7 -28.90 -13.20 14.90
N GLN A 8 -28.45 -13.13 13.65
CA GLN A 8 -28.23 -14.33 12.86
C GLN A 8 -27.18 -15.17 13.60
N PRO A 9 -27.40 -16.48 13.80
CA PRO A 9 -26.38 -17.32 14.41
C PRO A 9 -25.10 -17.23 13.57
N PRO A 10 -23.91 -17.21 14.21
CA PRO A 10 -22.66 -17.16 13.47
C PRO A 10 -22.63 -18.32 12.49
N THR A 11 -22.45 -17.99 11.21
CA THR A 11 -22.37 -18.98 10.12
C THR A 11 -21.31 -20.02 10.49
N VAL A 12 -21.46 -21.25 9.98
CA VAL A 12 -20.49 -22.34 10.21
C VAL A 12 -19.07 -21.87 9.90
N TRP A 13 -18.93 -21.01 8.90
CA TRP A 13 -17.69 -20.37 8.48
C TRP A 13 -17.12 -19.39 9.51
N LEU A 14 -17.94 -18.61 10.22
CA LEU A 14 -17.49 -17.71 11.28
C LEU A 14 -17.02 -18.49 12.53
N ARG A 15 -17.68 -19.61 12.83
CA ARG A 15 -17.23 -20.53 13.89
C ARG A 15 -15.92 -21.21 13.51
N LEU A 16 -15.78 -21.62 12.25
CA LEU A 16 -14.55 -22.18 11.70
C LEU A 16 -13.40 -21.17 11.72
N ASP A 17 -13.64 -19.92 11.34
CA ASP A 17 -12.61 -18.87 11.38
C ASP A 17 -12.18 -18.56 12.82
N HIS A 18 -13.11 -18.45 13.77
CA HIS A 18 -12.78 -18.29 15.18
C HIS A 18 -11.98 -19.48 15.75
N PHE A 19 -12.33 -20.71 15.34
CA PHE A 19 -11.61 -21.92 15.73
C PHE A 19 -10.18 -21.94 15.13
N LEU A 20 -10.04 -21.67 13.83
CA LEU A 20 -8.74 -21.56 13.15
C LEU A 20 -7.90 -20.39 13.69
N ALA A 21 -8.54 -19.32 14.15
CA ALA A 21 -7.88 -18.20 14.80
C ALA A 21 -7.37 -18.53 16.22
N ARG A 22 -8.05 -19.41 16.97
CA ARG A 22 -7.56 -19.90 18.28
C ARG A 22 -6.35 -20.82 18.15
N LEU A 23 -6.21 -21.52 17.04
CA LEU A 23 -5.07 -22.39 16.74
C LEU A 23 -3.82 -21.62 16.24
N ARG A 24 -3.88 -20.28 16.11
CA ARG A 24 -2.78 -19.43 15.65
C ARG A 24 -1.47 -19.52 16.47
N PRO A 25 -1.47 -19.58 17.80
CA PRO A 25 -0.23 -19.60 18.58
C PRO A 25 0.61 -20.88 18.38
N TYR A 26 -0.03 -21.97 17.96
CA TYR A 26 0.58 -23.31 17.82
C TYR A 26 0.83 -23.69 16.36
N ARG A 27 0.95 -22.71 15.47
CA ARG A 27 0.96 -22.89 14.01
C ARG A 27 2.12 -23.71 13.48
N GLU A 28 3.32 -23.42 13.94
CA GLU A 28 4.54 -24.14 13.54
C GLU A 28 4.55 -25.60 14.01
N PRO A 29 4.33 -25.91 15.30
CA PRO A 29 4.28 -27.30 15.75
C PRO A 29 3.10 -28.08 15.13
N LEU A 30 1.95 -27.44 14.93
CA LEU A 30 0.80 -28.09 14.28
C LEU A 30 1.07 -28.39 12.79
N SER A 31 1.72 -27.47 12.07
CA SER A 31 2.08 -27.73 10.66
C SER A 31 3.11 -28.84 10.54
N LEU A 32 4.11 -28.88 11.42
CA LEU A 32 5.10 -29.96 11.45
C LEU A 32 4.45 -31.30 11.80
N LEU A 33 3.50 -31.31 12.73
CA LEU A 33 2.71 -32.51 13.05
C LEU A 33 1.92 -32.99 11.83
N VAL A 34 1.20 -32.10 11.15
CA VAL A 34 0.42 -32.44 9.96
C VAL A 34 1.32 -32.94 8.83
N ASP A 35 2.43 -32.24 8.55
CA ASP A 35 3.40 -32.66 7.53
C ASP A 35 3.98 -34.05 7.88
N GLY A 36 4.34 -34.28 9.15
CA GLY A 36 4.82 -35.58 9.64
C GLY A 36 3.82 -36.71 9.46
N LEU A 37 2.55 -36.46 9.80
CA LEU A 37 1.45 -37.41 9.58
C LEU A 37 1.24 -37.68 8.08
N LEU A 38 1.36 -36.66 7.22
CA LEU A 38 1.24 -36.82 5.77
C LEU A 38 2.39 -37.62 5.17
N ILE A 39 3.62 -37.45 5.67
CA ILE A 39 4.79 -38.22 5.24
C ILE A 39 4.61 -39.70 5.62
N ALA A 40 4.16 -39.97 6.85
CA ALA A 40 3.84 -41.32 7.31
C ALA A 40 2.67 -41.95 6.53
N PHE A 41 1.64 -41.16 6.24
CA PHE A 41 0.52 -41.58 5.39
C PHE A 41 1.00 -41.91 3.97
N ALA A 42 1.82 -41.05 3.36
CA ALA A 42 2.41 -41.29 2.05
C ALA A 42 3.27 -42.56 2.01
N TRP A 43 3.98 -42.89 3.09
CA TRP A 43 4.72 -44.16 3.20
C TRP A 43 3.79 -45.37 3.06
N ASN A 44 2.69 -45.37 3.80
CA ASN A 44 1.70 -46.44 3.77
C ASN A 44 0.97 -46.54 2.43
N VAL A 45 0.58 -45.41 1.85
CA VAL A 45 -0.03 -45.33 0.52
C VAL A 45 0.92 -45.87 -0.54
N THR A 46 2.22 -45.54 -0.48
CA THR A 46 3.20 -46.05 -1.45
C THR A 46 3.33 -47.58 -1.37
N TYR A 47 3.36 -48.13 -0.15
CA TYR A 47 3.34 -49.58 0.07
C TYR A 47 2.08 -50.25 -0.48
N LEU A 48 0.92 -49.64 -0.24
CA LEU A 48 -0.37 -50.11 -0.71
C LEU A 48 -0.41 -50.18 -2.24
N PHE A 49 0.00 -49.12 -2.93
CA PHE A 49 0.07 -49.10 -4.40
C PHE A 49 1.07 -50.11 -4.96
N ARG A 50 2.17 -50.39 -4.24
CA ARG A 50 3.22 -51.29 -4.74
C ARG A 50 2.93 -52.77 -4.53
N ILE A 51 2.35 -53.13 -3.38
CA ILE A 51 2.19 -54.52 -2.93
C ILE A 51 0.74 -55.00 -3.09
N GLY A 52 -0.23 -54.09 -3.20
CA GLY A 52 -1.65 -54.41 -3.32
C GLY A 52 -2.34 -54.59 -1.97
N PHE A 53 -3.67 -54.44 -1.97
CA PHE A 53 -4.52 -54.43 -0.77
C PHE A 53 -4.47 -55.71 0.07
N ASP A 54 -4.13 -56.86 -0.52
CA ASP A 54 -4.15 -58.15 0.18
C ASP A 54 -2.86 -58.42 0.97
N ARG A 55 -1.75 -57.77 0.61
CA ARG A 55 -0.41 -58.11 1.13
C ARG A 55 0.36 -56.93 1.69
N TRP A 56 -0.16 -55.71 1.60
CA TRP A 56 0.57 -54.49 1.97
C TRP A 56 0.91 -54.39 3.46
N PHE A 57 0.26 -55.16 4.33
CA PHE A 57 0.57 -55.22 5.76
C PHE A 57 1.49 -56.40 6.09
N ASP A 58 1.14 -57.61 5.67
CA ASP A 58 1.86 -58.84 6.03
C ASP A 58 3.21 -59.01 5.32
N ALA A 59 3.39 -58.39 4.14
CA ALA A 59 4.64 -58.48 3.40
C ALA A 59 5.73 -57.49 3.86
N ARG A 60 5.46 -56.68 4.90
CA ARG A 60 6.40 -55.69 5.42
C ARG A 60 7.39 -56.33 6.40
N PRO A 61 8.66 -55.90 6.40
CA PRO A 61 9.62 -56.34 7.41
C PRO A 61 9.23 -55.81 8.79
N TRP A 62 9.57 -56.55 9.85
CA TRP A 62 9.31 -56.16 11.24
C TRP A 62 9.93 -54.79 11.63
N TYR A 63 10.95 -54.35 10.89
CA TYR A 63 11.62 -53.07 11.10
C TYR A 63 11.05 -51.90 10.28
N ASP A 64 10.00 -52.12 9.46
CA ASP A 64 9.43 -51.07 8.58
C ASP A 64 9.00 -49.82 9.35
N ILE A 65 8.46 -49.98 10.56
CA ILE A 65 8.03 -48.85 11.38
C ILE A 65 9.20 -47.94 11.79
N TRP A 66 10.37 -48.51 12.06
CA TRP A 66 11.58 -47.75 12.38
C TRP A 66 12.12 -47.03 11.15
N VAL A 67 12.03 -47.66 9.98
CA VAL A 67 12.36 -47.02 8.70
C VAL A 67 11.42 -45.85 8.43
N MET A 68 10.11 -46.03 8.61
CA MET A 68 9.11 -44.96 8.46
C MET A 68 9.40 -43.78 9.39
N LEU A 69 9.70 -44.04 10.68
CA LEU A 69 10.04 -42.99 11.64
C LEU A 69 11.32 -42.24 11.24
N GLY A 70 12.34 -42.95 10.78
CA GLY A 70 13.58 -42.36 10.26
C GLY A 70 13.34 -41.49 9.02
N ILE A 71 12.46 -41.93 8.12
CA ILE A 71 12.05 -41.16 6.94
C ILE A 71 11.31 -39.89 7.37
N VAL A 72 10.32 -39.99 8.25
CA VAL A 72 9.58 -38.82 8.77
C VAL A 72 10.54 -37.82 9.40
N ALA A 73 11.47 -38.29 10.26
CA ALA A 73 12.46 -37.43 10.89
C ALA A 73 13.36 -36.72 9.86
N THR A 74 13.83 -37.45 8.83
CA THR A 74 14.68 -36.90 7.76
C THR A 74 13.95 -35.84 6.94
N TYR A 75 12.70 -36.08 6.58
CA TYR A 75 11.87 -35.11 5.86
C TYR A 75 11.62 -33.85 6.68
N LEU A 76 11.24 -33.99 7.96
CA LEU A 76 11.01 -32.84 8.85
C LEU A 76 12.30 -32.04 9.07
N ALA A 77 13.45 -32.71 9.24
CA ALA A 77 14.75 -32.06 9.36
C ALA A 77 15.12 -31.26 8.11
N LEU A 78 14.91 -31.82 6.92
CA LEU A 78 15.17 -31.11 5.66
C LEU A 78 14.17 -29.99 5.38
N PHE A 79 12.90 -30.15 5.76
CA PHE A 79 11.91 -29.08 5.68
C PHE A 79 12.31 -27.90 6.59
N ALA A 80 12.84 -28.18 7.78
CA ALA A 80 13.38 -27.18 8.68
C ALA A 80 14.66 -26.52 8.11
N LEU A 81 15.62 -27.32 7.64
CA LEU A 81 16.91 -26.83 7.11
C LEU A 81 16.73 -25.95 5.87
N LEU A 82 15.89 -26.37 4.92
CA LEU A 82 15.59 -25.63 3.70
C LEU A 82 14.58 -24.49 3.92
N ARG A 83 14.20 -24.24 5.19
CA ARG A 83 13.24 -23.21 5.62
C ARG A 83 11.96 -23.26 4.78
N VAL A 84 11.45 -24.46 4.52
CA VAL A 84 10.17 -24.64 3.86
C VAL A 84 9.12 -23.94 4.74
N PRO A 85 8.36 -22.98 4.22
CA PRO A 85 7.40 -22.23 5.02
C PRO A 85 6.44 -23.19 5.73
N GLN A 86 6.48 -23.22 7.06
CA GLN A 86 5.56 -24.00 7.92
C GLN A 86 4.20 -23.31 8.07
N SER A 87 4.07 -22.15 7.45
CA SER A 87 2.86 -21.34 7.45
C SER A 87 1.95 -21.79 6.30
N MET A 88 0.97 -22.65 6.61
CA MET A 88 0.01 -23.21 5.64
C MET A 88 -0.75 -22.15 4.80
N TRP A 89 -0.88 -20.89 5.28
CA TRP A 89 -1.54 -19.80 4.55
C TRP A 89 -0.62 -18.98 3.63
N ARG A 90 0.70 -19.23 3.65
CA ARG A 90 1.67 -18.46 2.85
C ARG A 90 2.05 -19.17 1.54
N PHE A 91 1.44 -20.32 1.26
CA PHE A 91 1.61 -21.08 0.01
C PHE A 91 1.03 -20.32 -1.20
N SER A 92 1.68 -19.23 -1.60
CA SER A 92 1.14 -18.20 -2.48
C SER A 92 1.85 -18.09 -3.83
N GLY A 93 2.97 -18.79 -4.03
CA GLY A 93 3.77 -18.63 -5.26
C GLY A 93 4.61 -19.83 -5.67
N PHE A 94 5.01 -19.81 -6.95
CA PHE A 94 5.85 -20.82 -7.59
C PHE A 94 7.16 -21.11 -6.84
N GLY A 95 7.70 -20.14 -6.11
CA GLY A 95 8.91 -20.31 -5.31
C GLY A 95 8.76 -21.28 -4.13
N GLU A 96 7.56 -21.40 -3.54
CA GLU A 96 7.30 -22.33 -2.43
C GLU A 96 7.16 -23.77 -2.91
N VAL A 97 6.46 -23.97 -4.02
CA VAL A 97 6.38 -25.26 -4.71
C VAL A 97 7.78 -25.74 -5.06
N LYS A 98 8.63 -24.86 -5.64
CA LYS A 98 10.01 -25.20 -6.00
C LYS A 98 10.84 -25.61 -4.78
N ARG A 99 10.76 -24.89 -3.66
CA ARG A 99 11.45 -25.26 -2.41
C ARG A 99 10.98 -26.59 -1.86
N LEU A 100 9.67 -26.82 -1.85
CA LEU A 100 9.07 -28.09 -1.39
C LEU A 100 9.50 -29.26 -2.28
N THR A 101 9.52 -29.07 -3.61
CA THR A 101 10.01 -30.09 -4.56
C THR A 101 11.46 -30.46 -4.27
N TRP A 102 12.36 -29.48 -4.12
CA TRP A 102 13.77 -29.76 -3.78
C TRP A 102 13.92 -30.42 -2.42
N ALA A 103 13.11 -30.04 -1.43
CA ALA A 103 13.12 -30.64 -0.11
C ALA A 103 12.66 -32.11 -0.14
N CYS A 104 11.57 -32.41 -0.83
CA CYS A 104 11.05 -33.78 -0.97
C CYS A 104 12.01 -34.67 -1.76
N LEU A 105 12.59 -34.18 -2.85
CA LEU A 105 13.57 -34.93 -3.64
C LEU A 105 14.86 -35.19 -2.85
N GLY A 106 15.38 -34.15 -2.18
CA GLY A 106 16.57 -34.28 -1.34
C GLY A 106 16.38 -35.26 -0.20
N ALA A 107 15.23 -35.20 0.49
CA ALA A 107 14.89 -36.13 1.56
C ALA A 107 14.71 -37.56 1.05
N GLY A 108 14.07 -37.73 -0.11
CA GLY A 108 13.92 -39.02 -0.77
C GLY A 108 15.25 -39.68 -1.11
N ILE A 109 16.16 -38.93 -1.74
CA ILE A 109 17.50 -39.40 -2.10
C ILE A 109 18.29 -39.76 -0.84
N ALA A 110 18.26 -38.91 0.20
CA ALA A 110 18.93 -39.18 1.47
C ALA A 110 18.41 -40.47 2.13
N CYS A 111 17.08 -40.64 2.19
CA CYS A 111 16.47 -41.84 2.76
C CYS A 111 16.81 -43.09 1.96
N ALA A 112 16.75 -43.02 0.62
CA ALA A 112 17.12 -44.15 -0.24
C ALA A 112 18.58 -44.56 -0.05
N ALA A 113 19.49 -43.59 0.04
CA ALA A 113 20.91 -43.84 0.29
C ALA A 113 21.15 -44.52 1.64
N VAL A 114 20.49 -44.05 2.71
CA VAL A 114 20.60 -44.66 4.05
C VAL A 114 20.04 -46.09 4.06
N VAL A 115 18.84 -46.32 3.52
CA VAL A 115 18.19 -47.63 3.51
C VAL A 115 18.98 -48.65 2.67
N MET A 116 19.54 -48.22 1.54
CA MET A 116 20.40 -49.07 0.69
C MET A 116 21.77 -49.32 1.33
N GLY A 117 22.39 -48.31 1.95
CA GLY A 117 23.67 -48.42 2.64
C GLY A 117 23.63 -49.36 3.85
N LEU A 118 22.49 -49.37 4.56
CA LEU A 118 22.23 -50.30 5.67
C LEU A 118 21.75 -51.68 5.22
N GLN A 119 21.70 -51.96 3.90
CA GLN A 119 21.30 -53.25 3.33
C GLN A 119 19.91 -53.75 3.79
N LEU A 120 18.96 -52.84 3.99
CA LEU A 120 17.59 -53.15 4.43
C LEU A 120 16.73 -53.66 3.25
N TYR A 121 17.05 -54.86 2.75
CA TYR A 121 16.45 -55.43 1.52
C TYR A 121 14.94 -55.71 1.59
N GLY A 122 14.34 -55.71 2.79
CA GLY A 122 12.91 -55.92 2.98
C GLY A 122 12.05 -54.74 2.52
N VAL A 123 12.66 -53.56 2.30
CA VAL A 123 11.98 -52.38 1.75
C VAL A 123 12.10 -52.40 0.22
N PRO A 124 11.00 -52.49 -0.55
CA PRO A 124 11.09 -52.50 -2.00
C PRO A 124 11.66 -51.18 -2.54
N ARG A 125 12.65 -51.25 -3.43
CA ARG A 125 13.31 -50.06 -4.01
C ARG A 125 12.33 -49.11 -4.72
N SER A 126 11.27 -49.65 -5.32
CA SER A 126 10.20 -48.88 -5.92
C SER A 126 9.42 -48.04 -4.91
N VAL A 127 9.29 -48.48 -3.65
CA VAL A 127 8.66 -47.69 -2.59
C VAL A 127 9.53 -46.48 -2.25
N LEU A 128 10.84 -46.67 -2.11
CA LEU A 128 11.80 -45.58 -1.90
C LEU A 128 11.82 -44.58 -3.07
N ALA A 129 11.68 -45.06 -4.30
CA ALA A 129 11.66 -44.19 -5.49
C ALA A 129 10.35 -43.39 -5.63
N LEU A 130 9.20 -43.97 -5.25
CA LEU A 130 7.89 -43.34 -5.40
C LEU A 130 7.49 -42.46 -4.21
N HIS A 131 7.97 -42.78 -3.01
CA HIS A 131 7.60 -42.07 -1.78
C HIS A 131 7.83 -40.55 -1.83
N PRO A 132 8.92 -40.02 -2.42
CA PRO A 132 9.13 -38.57 -2.53
C PRO A 132 8.06 -37.87 -3.37
N LEU A 133 7.58 -38.54 -4.43
CA LEU A 133 6.53 -38.04 -5.31
C LEU A 133 5.17 -38.05 -4.60
N VAL A 134 4.82 -39.17 -3.95
CA VAL A 134 3.56 -39.29 -3.21
C VAL A 134 3.51 -38.30 -2.03
N THR A 135 4.64 -38.10 -1.35
CA THR A 135 4.76 -37.12 -0.27
C THR A 135 4.59 -35.70 -0.78
N LEU A 136 5.28 -35.34 -1.88
CA LEU A 136 5.13 -34.03 -2.52
C LEU A 136 3.67 -33.76 -2.92
N MET A 137 3.02 -34.72 -3.57
CA MET A 137 1.62 -34.61 -3.96
C MET A 137 0.70 -34.44 -2.75
N SER A 138 0.90 -35.24 -1.69
CA SER A 138 0.07 -35.20 -0.48
C SER A 138 0.18 -33.87 0.25
N VAL A 139 1.41 -33.39 0.47
CA VAL A 139 1.69 -32.11 1.15
C VAL A 139 1.18 -30.93 0.31
N CYS A 140 1.41 -30.93 -1.01
CA CYS A 140 0.86 -29.92 -1.91
C CYS A 140 -0.67 -29.92 -1.87
N MET A 141 -1.31 -31.10 -1.97
CA MET A 141 -2.76 -31.22 -1.98
C MET A 141 -3.39 -30.68 -0.71
N VAL A 142 -2.85 -31.04 0.47
CA VAL A 142 -3.38 -30.54 1.75
C VAL A 142 -3.14 -29.04 1.91
N ARG A 143 -1.98 -28.52 1.52
CA ARG A 143 -1.69 -27.08 1.61
C ARG A 143 -2.56 -26.26 0.66
N ILE A 144 -2.77 -26.74 -0.57
CA ILE A 144 -3.67 -26.10 -1.54
C ILE A 144 -5.12 -26.22 -1.06
N ALA A 145 -5.58 -27.38 -0.61
CA ALA A 145 -6.94 -27.56 -0.12
C ALA A 145 -7.22 -26.68 1.11
N TYR A 146 -6.29 -26.63 2.07
CA TYR A 146 -6.40 -25.73 3.22
C TYR A 146 -6.45 -24.26 2.79
N ARG A 147 -5.60 -23.87 1.83
CA ARG A 147 -5.62 -22.53 1.24
C ARG A 147 -6.96 -22.23 0.58
N THR A 148 -7.44 -23.08 -0.31
CA THR A 148 -8.70 -22.88 -1.04
C THR A 148 -9.89 -22.88 -0.09
N LEU A 149 -9.93 -23.76 0.91
CA LEU A 149 -10.96 -23.74 1.95
C LEU A 149 -10.90 -22.46 2.77
N TYR A 150 -9.72 -22.00 3.15
CA TYR A 150 -9.53 -20.75 3.89
C TYR A 150 -9.90 -19.52 3.02
N GLU A 151 -9.54 -19.50 1.74
CA GLU A 151 -9.89 -18.44 0.79
C GLU A 151 -11.40 -18.44 0.49
N HIS A 152 -12.02 -19.61 0.31
CA HIS A 152 -13.44 -19.76 0.00
C HIS A 152 -14.33 -19.46 1.21
N SER A 153 -13.95 -19.92 2.41
CA SER A 153 -14.61 -19.54 3.67
C SER A 153 -14.54 -18.03 3.89
N ARG A 154 -13.43 -17.39 3.47
CA ARG A 154 -13.20 -15.94 3.57
C ARG A 154 -13.89 -15.15 2.45
N ALA A 155 -14.12 -15.74 1.28
CA ALA A 155 -14.86 -15.12 0.18
C ALA A 155 -16.38 -15.06 0.45
N GLN A 156 -16.95 -16.10 1.07
CA GLN A 156 -18.38 -16.17 1.38
C GLN A 156 -18.83 -15.25 2.52
N ILE A 157 -17.91 -14.84 3.42
CA ILE A 157 -18.21 -13.90 4.50
C ILE A 157 -18.10 -12.43 4.02
N THR A 158 -17.33 -12.16 2.96
CA THR A 158 -16.78 -10.80 2.73
C THR A 158 -16.94 -10.24 1.31
N GLY A 159 -17.71 -10.86 0.42
CA GLY A 159 -18.12 -10.24 -0.85
C GLY A 159 -16.96 -9.72 -1.72
N GLY A 160 -16.23 -10.63 -2.38
CA GLY A 160 -15.33 -10.32 -3.50
C GLY A 160 -13.89 -9.92 -3.12
N ASP A 161 -12.94 -10.66 -3.73
CA ASP A 161 -11.52 -10.41 -4.09
C ASP A 161 -10.60 -9.38 -3.39
N LYS A 162 -11.00 -8.67 -2.34
CA LYS A 162 -10.11 -7.76 -1.61
C LYS A 162 -9.46 -8.49 -0.41
N GLU A 163 -8.13 -8.48 -0.36
CA GLU A 163 -7.36 -8.94 0.81
C GLU A 163 -7.91 -8.31 2.10
N VAL A 164 -8.12 -9.13 3.14
CA VAL A 164 -8.55 -8.62 4.46
C VAL A 164 -7.42 -7.75 5.03
N ARG A 165 -7.62 -6.43 4.99
CA ARG A 165 -6.67 -5.45 5.50
C ARG A 165 -6.74 -5.45 7.03
N ARG A 166 -5.67 -5.93 7.68
CA ARG A 166 -5.55 -5.93 9.15
C ARG A 166 -4.64 -4.78 9.56
N ALA A 167 -5.13 -3.87 10.39
CA ALA A 167 -4.39 -2.70 10.78
C ALA A 167 -4.05 -2.69 12.28
N VAL A 168 -2.86 -2.18 12.58
CA VAL A 168 -2.58 -1.57 13.89
C VAL A 168 -2.57 -0.07 13.69
N ILE A 169 -3.27 0.65 14.57
CA ILE A 169 -3.41 2.10 14.48
C ILE A 169 -2.44 2.76 15.45
N LEU A 170 -1.58 3.63 14.94
CA LEU A 170 -0.72 4.52 15.74
C LEU A 170 -1.51 5.80 16.03
N GLY A 171 -1.87 5.99 17.30
CA GLY A 171 -2.75 7.03 17.81
C GLY A 171 -4.11 6.49 18.22
N ALA A 172 -4.54 6.79 19.45
CA ALA A 172 -5.81 6.35 20.02
C ALA A 172 -6.72 7.56 20.37
N GLY A 173 -6.56 8.66 19.61
CA GLY A 173 -7.31 9.92 19.79
C GLY A 173 -8.69 9.92 19.12
N GLN A 174 -9.31 11.11 19.05
CA GLN A 174 -10.63 11.27 18.39
C GLN A 174 -10.59 10.90 16.89
N ALA A 175 -9.47 11.17 16.21
CA ALA A 175 -9.30 10.81 14.81
C ALA A 175 -9.38 9.28 14.61
N ALA A 176 -8.70 8.51 15.46
CA ALA A 176 -8.78 7.04 15.45
C ALA A 176 -10.21 6.55 15.70
N LYS A 177 -10.93 7.13 16.65
CA LYS A 177 -12.36 6.79 16.90
C LYS A 177 -13.25 7.01 15.69
N ARG A 178 -13.07 8.11 14.96
CA ARG A 178 -13.85 8.43 13.74
C ARG A 178 -13.47 7.49 12.59
N LEU A 179 -12.18 7.21 12.44
CA LEU A 179 -11.65 6.31 11.43
C LEU A 179 -12.19 4.88 11.57
N MET A 180 -12.32 4.37 12.81
CA MET A 180 -12.85 3.03 13.10
C MET A 180 -14.19 2.74 12.42
N ALA A 181 -15.09 3.72 12.33
CA ALA A 181 -16.39 3.55 11.69
C ALA A 181 -16.26 3.32 10.17
N GLY A 182 -15.37 4.04 9.50
CA GLY A 182 -15.09 3.88 8.07
C GLY A 182 -14.35 2.58 7.76
N LEU A 183 -13.35 2.24 8.58
CA LEU A 183 -12.55 1.02 8.42
C LEU A 183 -13.42 -0.25 8.52
N HIS A 184 -14.36 -0.30 9.47
CA HIS A 184 -15.28 -1.43 9.58
C HIS A 184 -16.19 -1.59 8.34
N GLN A 185 -16.68 -0.48 7.76
CA GLN A 185 -17.48 -0.51 6.54
C GLN A 185 -16.66 -0.97 5.32
N GLN A 186 -15.35 -0.68 5.32
CA GLN A 186 -14.42 -1.10 4.28
C GLN A 186 -13.83 -2.50 4.51
N GLY A 187 -14.30 -3.25 5.52
CA GLY A 187 -13.87 -4.63 5.80
C GLY A 187 -12.49 -4.75 6.46
N TRP A 188 -11.97 -3.67 7.05
CA TRP A 188 -10.71 -3.72 7.80
C TRP A 188 -10.92 -4.36 9.17
N ILE A 189 -9.91 -5.11 9.62
CA ILE A 189 -9.85 -5.64 10.98
C ILE A 189 -8.78 -4.87 11.75
N VAL A 190 -9.19 -4.11 12.76
CA VAL A 190 -8.25 -3.38 13.62
C VAL A 190 -7.83 -4.25 14.80
N MET A 191 -6.55 -4.58 14.86
CA MET A 191 -5.98 -5.54 15.82
C MET A 191 -5.65 -4.88 17.17
N GLY A 192 -5.32 -3.60 17.15
CA GLY A 192 -4.87 -2.86 18.32
C GLY A 192 -4.55 -1.41 17.99
N MET A 193 -4.48 -0.58 19.02
CA MET A 193 -4.03 0.81 18.94
C MET A 193 -2.77 1.01 19.77
N LEU A 194 -1.92 1.95 19.39
CA LEU A 194 -0.75 2.37 20.15
C LEU A 194 -0.85 3.87 20.44
N ASP A 195 -0.61 4.31 21.67
CA ASP A 195 -0.68 5.73 22.05
C ASP A 195 0.30 6.02 23.20
N ASN A 196 1.00 7.15 23.09
CA ASN A 196 1.98 7.57 24.09
C ASN A 196 1.35 8.10 25.38
N ASP A 197 0.05 8.40 25.38
CA ASP A 197 -0.69 8.79 26.57
C ASP A 197 -0.85 7.59 27.53
N PRO A 198 -0.19 7.59 28.70
CA PRO A 198 -0.25 6.46 29.62
C PRO A 198 -1.67 6.19 30.13
N ALA A 199 -2.52 7.22 30.19
CA ALA A 199 -3.91 7.07 30.65
C ALA A 199 -4.77 6.24 29.69
N LYS A 200 -4.37 6.12 28.42
CA LYS A 200 -5.08 5.32 27.41
C LYS A 200 -4.55 3.89 27.31
N GLN A 201 -3.35 3.61 27.80
CA GLN A 201 -2.72 2.29 27.68
C GLN A 201 -3.50 1.26 28.50
N GLY A 202 -3.78 0.09 27.92
CA GLY A 202 -4.64 -0.93 28.52
C GLY A 202 -6.15 -0.63 28.46
N ALA A 203 -6.55 0.59 28.06
CA ALA A 203 -7.95 0.91 27.82
C ALA A 203 -8.44 0.31 26.49
N ARG A 204 -9.77 0.22 26.33
CA ARG A 204 -10.42 -0.15 25.07
C ARG A 204 -11.11 1.06 24.45
N ILE A 205 -10.74 1.36 23.21
CA ILE A 205 -11.33 2.47 22.44
C ILE A 205 -12.10 1.86 21.26
N SER A 206 -13.41 2.15 21.20
CA SER A 206 -14.31 1.56 20.19
C SER A 206 -14.22 0.02 20.14
N GLY A 207 -14.01 -0.62 21.29
CA GLY A 207 -13.88 -2.08 21.42
C GLY A 207 -12.48 -2.64 21.14
N VAL A 208 -11.52 -1.83 20.67
CA VAL A 208 -10.14 -2.24 20.35
C VAL A 208 -9.19 -1.89 21.50
N PRO A 209 -8.29 -2.79 21.93
CA PRO A 209 -7.35 -2.50 23.01
C PRO A 209 -6.23 -1.54 22.57
N VAL A 210 -5.81 -0.66 23.48
CA VAL A 210 -4.57 0.11 23.36
C VAL A 210 -3.44 -0.71 23.95
N LEU A 211 -2.58 -1.24 23.09
CA LEU A 211 -1.58 -2.28 23.43
C LEU A 211 -0.32 -1.71 24.09
N GLY A 212 -0.06 -0.41 23.97
CA GLY A 212 1.13 0.22 24.54
C GLY A 212 1.50 1.54 23.86
N PRO A 213 2.73 2.03 24.10
CA PRO A 213 3.26 3.24 23.46
C PRO A 213 3.57 3.02 21.98
N LEU A 214 3.82 4.10 21.23
CA LEU A 214 4.12 4.01 19.79
C LEU A 214 5.37 3.17 19.50
N GLU A 215 6.35 3.16 20.40
CA GLU A 215 7.59 2.37 20.30
C GLU A 215 7.32 0.85 20.24
N ALA A 216 6.18 0.40 20.77
CA ALA A 216 5.78 -1.00 20.73
C ALA A 216 5.48 -1.51 19.30
N VAL A 217 5.39 -0.61 18.31
CA VAL A 217 5.24 -0.99 16.90
C VAL A 217 6.41 -1.83 16.38
N GLY A 218 7.59 -1.74 17.00
CA GLY A 218 8.74 -2.59 16.66
C GLY A 218 8.61 -4.04 17.14
N ASP A 219 7.70 -4.32 18.07
CA ASP A 219 7.50 -5.66 18.61
C ASP A 219 6.56 -6.48 17.73
N ARG A 220 7.07 -7.61 17.22
CA ARG A 220 6.30 -8.55 16.41
C ARG A 220 5.13 -9.18 17.18
N ALA A 221 5.22 -9.31 18.50
CA ALA A 221 4.13 -9.80 19.33
C ALA A 221 2.96 -8.81 19.33
N VAL A 222 3.26 -7.51 19.29
CA VAL A 222 2.28 -6.41 19.27
C VAL A 222 1.65 -6.25 17.88
N LEU A 223 2.45 -6.35 16.81
CA LEU A 223 1.95 -6.31 15.43
C LEU A 223 1.11 -7.53 15.06
N GLY A 224 1.45 -8.70 15.61
CA GLY A 224 0.71 -9.94 15.41
C GLY A 224 0.51 -10.28 13.93
N ALA A 225 -0.74 -10.20 13.45
CA ALA A 225 -1.12 -10.51 12.07
C ALA A 225 -1.47 -9.26 11.24
N ALA A 226 -1.03 -8.08 11.68
CA ALA A 226 -1.22 -6.84 10.95
C ALA A 226 -0.61 -6.93 9.56
N THR A 227 -1.36 -6.49 8.55
CA THR A 227 -0.88 -6.34 7.17
C THR A 227 -0.55 -4.88 6.85
N HIS A 228 -1.08 -3.94 7.64
CA HIS A 228 -0.90 -2.51 7.45
C HIS A 228 -0.70 -1.81 8.80
N LEU A 229 -0.01 -0.67 8.78
CA LEU A 229 -0.01 0.31 9.85
C LEU A 229 -0.80 1.54 9.41
N ILE A 230 -1.59 2.12 10.33
CA ILE A 230 -2.30 3.36 10.05
C ILE A 230 -1.90 4.41 11.09
N ILE A 231 -1.38 5.54 10.65
CA ILE A 231 -1.04 6.67 11.52
C ILE A 231 -2.25 7.60 11.61
N ALA A 232 -2.87 7.65 12.79
CA ALA A 232 -4.06 8.42 13.12
C ALA A 232 -3.74 9.55 14.13
N LEU A 233 -2.75 10.37 13.78
CA LEU A 233 -2.18 11.42 14.63
C LEU A 233 -2.30 12.86 14.05
N PRO A 234 -3.46 13.28 13.49
CA PRO A 234 -3.57 14.53 12.71
C PRO A 234 -3.39 15.81 13.53
N GLY A 235 -3.64 15.78 14.85
CA GLY A 235 -3.47 16.93 15.75
C GLY A 235 -2.10 16.98 16.46
N SER A 236 -1.19 16.08 16.10
CA SER A 236 0.13 15.98 16.74
C SER A 236 1.12 16.93 16.08
N THR A 237 2.11 17.39 16.86
CA THR A 237 3.20 18.20 16.34
C THR A 237 3.93 17.49 15.20
N ALA A 238 4.51 18.24 14.25
CA ALA A 238 5.27 17.69 13.13
C ALA A 238 6.38 16.72 13.60
N ARG A 239 7.06 17.06 14.71
CA ARG A 239 8.09 16.22 15.33
C ARG A 239 7.54 14.87 15.81
N GLN A 240 6.36 14.85 16.44
CA GLN A 240 5.72 13.61 16.91
C GLN A 240 5.25 12.74 15.73
N ARG A 241 4.70 13.36 14.69
CA ARG A 241 4.24 12.65 13.49
C ARG A 241 5.38 12.02 12.72
N ARG A 242 6.47 12.76 12.51
CA ARG A 242 7.70 12.26 11.89
C ARG A 242 8.29 11.08 12.66
N ARG A 243 8.34 11.17 14.00
CA ARG A 243 8.75 10.03 14.85
C ARG A 243 7.84 8.82 14.67
N ALA A 244 6.52 9.01 14.58
CA ALA A 244 5.59 7.90 14.32
C ALA A 244 5.81 7.25 12.94
N PHE A 245 6.10 8.05 11.90
CA PHE A 245 6.47 7.54 10.59
C PHE A 245 7.77 6.73 10.63
N GLU A 246 8.82 7.25 11.25
CA GLU A 246 10.11 6.55 11.38
C GLU A 246 9.95 5.19 12.11
N LEU A 247 9.18 5.17 13.20
CA LEU A 247 8.86 3.95 13.94
C LEU A 247 8.04 2.96 13.09
N ALA A 248 7.04 3.44 12.34
CA ALA A 248 6.21 2.59 11.49
C ALA A 248 6.99 2.02 10.29
N SER A 249 7.83 2.81 9.64
CA SER A 249 8.64 2.38 8.50
C SER A 249 9.64 1.28 8.87
N ALA A 250 10.14 1.27 10.11
CA ALA A 250 11.03 0.22 10.61
C ALA A 250 10.36 -1.17 10.69
N SER A 251 9.02 -1.26 10.66
CA SER A 251 8.28 -2.52 10.73
C SER A 251 8.29 -3.33 9.42
N GLY A 252 8.55 -2.69 8.28
CA GLY A 252 8.46 -3.30 6.95
C GLY A 252 7.04 -3.57 6.45
N LEU A 253 6.01 -3.13 7.18
CA LEU A 253 4.60 -3.18 6.74
C LEU A 253 4.24 -1.92 5.92
N PRO A 254 3.31 -2.04 4.95
CA PRO A 254 2.67 -0.88 4.33
C PRO A 254 2.11 0.08 5.38
N VAL A 255 2.48 1.37 5.28
CA VAL A 255 2.06 2.41 6.21
C VAL A 255 1.13 3.37 5.49
N LEU A 256 -0.05 3.59 6.08
CA LEU A 256 -1.05 4.56 5.63
C LEU A 256 -1.21 5.66 6.67
N THR A 257 -1.76 6.80 6.27
CA THR A 257 -2.09 7.91 7.15
C THR A 257 -3.52 8.36 6.95
N VAL A 258 -4.05 9.06 7.96
CA VAL A 258 -5.29 9.82 7.83
C VAL A 258 -4.98 11.26 7.35
N PRO A 259 -5.93 11.92 6.67
CA PRO A 259 -5.79 13.33 6.30
C PRO A 259 -5.51 14.23 7.51
N SER A 260 -4.81 15.33 7.27
CA SER A 260 -4.49 16.31 8.30
C SER A 260 -5.76 17.02 8.85
N ALA A 261 -5.66 17.63 10.02
CA ALA A 261 -6.80 18.35 10.62
C ALA A 261 -7.30 19.52 9.75
N ASP A 262 -6.47 20.05 8.86
CA ASP A 262 -6.82 21.14 7.94
C ASP A 262 -7.46 20.59 6.66
N GLU A 263 -6.96 19.48 6.11
CA GLU A 263 -7.60 18.74 5.01
C GLU A 263 -9.04 18.32 5.38
N LEU A 264 -9.24 17.82 6.59
CA LEU A 264 -10.56 17.44 7.12
C LEU A 264 -11.53 18.64 7.25
N ARG A 265 -11.01 19.87 7.32
CA ARG A 265 -11.82 21.09 7.38
C ARG A 265 -12.18 21.65 6.00
N GLN A 266 -11.39 21.34 4.96
CA GLN A 266 -11.48 21.97 3.64
C GLN A 266 -12.28 21.16 2.60
N GLY A 267 -12.57 19.86 2.80
CA GLY A 267 -13.39 19.12 1.84
C GLY A 267 -13.72 17.67 2.19
N ASP A 268 -14.94 17.28 1.83
CA ASP A 268 -15.59 15.96 1.80
C ASP A 268 -15.71 15.15 3.13
N PRO A 269 -16.94 14.92 3.64
CA PRO A 269 -17.20 14.00 4.75
C PRO A 269 -16.65 12.57 4.54
N ASP A 270 -16.47 12.13 3.30
CA ASP A 270 -15.93 10.80 2.98
C ASP A 270 -14.40 10.72 3.12
N LEU A 271 -13.68 11.84 2.95
CA LEU A 271 -12.24 11.93 3.24
C LEU A 271 -11.95 11.73 4.73
N ALA A 272 -12.88 12.12 5.61
CA ALA A 272 -12.76 11.94 7.05
C ALA A 272 -12.79 10.48 7.54
N ARG A 273 -13.16 9.56 6.64
CA ARG A 273 -13.28 8.12 6.92
C ARG A 273 -12.27 7.28 6.15
N GLY A 274 -11.50 7.89 5.24
CA GLY A 274 -10.53 7.22 4.38
C GLY A 274 -9.12 7.19 4.97
N VAL A 275 -8.36 6.16 4.58
CA VAL A 275 -6.90 6.10 4.72
C VAL A 275 -6.25 6.35 3.37
N ARG A 276 -5.12 7.06 3.34
CA ARG A 276 -4.32 7.30 2.13
C ARG A 276 -2.86 6.89 2.33
N ASP A 277 -2.16 6.67 1.23
CA ASP A 277 -0.71 6.48 1.24
C ASP A 277 0.00 7.74 1.76
N ILE A 278 1.23 7.56 2.25
CA ILE A 278 2.06 8.66 2.75
C ILE A 278 2.52 9.51 1.56
N GLU A 279 2.23 10.80 1.61
CA GLU A 279 2.70 11.76 0.62
C GLU A 279 3.97 12.49 1.12
N PRO A 280 4.86 12.96 0.24
CA PRO A 280 6.07 13.70 0.63
C PRO A 280 5.80 14.85 1.61
N GLU A 281 4.65 15.51 1.47
CA GLU A 281 4.17 16.60 2.30
C GLU A 281 3.99 16.18 3.78
N ASP A 282 3.57 14.93 4.03
CA ASP A 282 3.40 14.38 5.38
C ASP A 282 4.74 14.19 6.10
N LEU A 283 5.83 13.98 5.36
CA LEU A 283 7.20 13.86 5.86
C LEU A 283 7.87 15.22 6.06
N LEU A 284 7.50 16.21 5.22
CA LEU A 284 8.05 17.56 5.26
C LEU A 284 7.56 18.36 6.48
N GLY A 285 6.43 17.97 7.09
CA GLY A 285 6.03 18.42 8.42
C GLY A 285 5.84 19.93 8.54
N ARG A 286 5.58 20.64 7.43
CA ARG A 286 5.33 22.07 7.48
C ARG A 286 3.94 22.30 8.09
N GLU A 287 3.87 23.19 9.07
CA GLU A 287 2.59 23.83 9.37
C GLU A 287 2.14 24.51 8.07
N PRO A 288 0.91 24.25 7.59
CA PRO A 288 0.39 24.95 6.43
C PRO A 288 0.57 26.45 6.69
N VAL A 289 1.27 27.13 5.78
CA VAL A 289 1.35 28.58 5.85
C VAL A 289 -0.09 29.07 5.75
N LYS A 290 -0.60 29.70 6.82
CA LYS A 290 -1.87 30.41 6.75
C LYS A 290 -1.69 31.53 5.74
N LEU A 291 -2.21 31.30 4.54
CA LEU A 291 -2.23 32.30 3.50
C LEU A 291 -3.11 33.45 4.00
N ASP A 292 -2.62 34.68 3.84
CA ASP A 292 -3.42 35.87 4.07
C ASP A 292 -4.45 35.98 2.93
N GLU A 293 -5.60 35.30 3.11
CA GLU A 293 -6.66 35.25 2.10
C GLU A 293 -7.19 36.64 1.77
N GLN A 294 -7.26 37.54 2.77
CA GLN A 294 -7.71 38.92 2.56
C GLN A 294 -6.70 39.71 1.73
N GLY A 295 -5.41 39.56 2.04
CA GLY A 295 -4.35 40.14 1.23
C GLY A 295 -4.42 39.66 -0.21
N ILE A 296 -4.53 38.34 -0.44
CA ILE A 296 -4.56 37.76 -1.79
C ILE A 296 -5.81 38.21 -2.57
N ASP A 297 -6.99 38.25 -1.94
CA ASP A 297 -8.22 38.70 -2.56
C ASP A 297 -8.10 40.16 -3.05
N GLN A 298 -7.56 41.06 -2.21
CA GLN A 298 -7.32 42.46 -2.62
C GLN A 298 -6.38 42.60 -3.83
N VAL A 299 -5.47 41.65 -4.01
CA VAL A 299 -4.50 41.64 -5.12
C VAL A 299 -5.10 41.12 -6.42
N LEU A 300 -6.02 40.16 -6.35
CA LEU A 300 -6.49 39.42 -7.52
C LEU A 300 -7.92 39.78 -7.94
N HIS A 301 -8.77 40.18 -7.00
CA HIS A 301 -10.19 40.44 -7.24
C HIS A 301 -10.39 41.55 -8.28
N GLY A 302 -11.18 41.28 -9.30
CA GLY A 302 -11.49 42.24 -10.37
C GLY A 302 -10.29 42.65 -11.24
N LYS A 303 -9.10 42.08 -11.05
CA LYS A 303 -7.92 42.38 -11.88
C LYS A 303 -7.86 41.50 -13.13
N THR A 304 -7.19 41.99 -14.17
CA THR A 304 -6.70 41.17 -15.28
C THR A 304 -5.40 40.51 -14.84
N VAL A 305 -5.44 39.18 -14.73
CA VAL A 305 -4.28 38.39 -14.32
C VAL A 305 -3.75 37.62 -15.53
N LEU A 306 -2.45 37.69 -15.79
CA LEU A 306 -1.79 36.92 -16.85
C LEU A 306 -0.90 35.84 -16.25
N ILE A 307 -0.99 34.63 -16.79
CA ILE A 307 -0.18 33.49 -16.37
C ILE A 307 0.55 32.92 -17.60
N THR A 308 1.88 32.92 -17.59
CA THR A 308 2.69 32.21 -18.61
C THR A 308 2.94 30.77 -18.19
N GLY A 309 3.07 29.86 -19.16
CA GLY A 309 3.17 28.42 -18.86
C GLY A 309 1.88 27.90 -18.22
N ALA A 310 0.74 28.49 -18.57
CA ALA A 310 -0.55 28.30 -17.91
C ALA A 310 -1.05 26.84 -17.94
N GLY A 311 -0.64 26.05 -18.93
CA GLY A 311 -1.02 24.66 -19.05
C GLY A 311 -0.02 23.68 -18.41
N GLY A 312 1.14 24.16 -17.96
CA GLY A 312 2.10 23.36 -17.20
C GLY A 312 1.57 22.94 -15.82
N SER A 313 2.26 22.03 -15.13
CA SER A 313 1.78 21.52 -13.83
C SER A 313 1.60 22.62 -12.78
N ILE A 314 2.54 23.57 -12.71
CA ILE A 314 2.50 24.69 -11.76
C ILE A 314 1.53 25.77 -12.27
N GLY A 315 1.66 26.15 -13.54
CA GLY A 315 0.80 27.16 -14.17
C GLY A 315 -0.69 26.80 -14.06
N SER A 316 -1.05 25.55 -14.33
CA SER A 316 -2.45 25.10 -14.25
C SER A 316 -3.02 25.18 -12.84
N GLU A 317 -2.20 24.87 -11.83
CA GLU A 317 -2.62 25.01 -10.44
C GLU A 317 -2.74 26.47 -10.02
N LEU A 318 -1.83 27.33 -10.46
CA LEU A 318 -1.97 28.78 -10.27
C LEU A 318 -3.24 29.31 -10.91
N CYS A 319 -3.56 28.89 -12.14
CA CYS A 319 -4.80 29.29 -12.80
C CYS A 319 -6.02 28.91 -11.97
N ARG A 320 -6.04 27.68 -11.41
CA ARG A 320 -7.10 27.20 -10.52
C ARG A 320 -7.24 28.03 -9.25
N GLN A 321 -6.13 28.37 -8.62
CA GLN A 321 -6.14 29.14 -7.38
C GLN A 321 -6.55 30.59 -7.63
N VAL A 322 -5.98 31.23 -8.65
CA VAL A 322 -6.30 32.60 -9.05
C VAL A 322 -7.78 32.74 -9.40
N ALA A 323 -8.36 31.78 -10.14
CA ALA A 323 -9.77 31.81 -10.53
C ALA A 323 -10.75 31.89 -9.34
N ARG A 324 -10.38 31.35 -8.17
CA ARG A 324 -11.22 31.39 -6.95
C ARG A 324 -11.40 32.80 -6.40
N TYR A 325 -10.44 33.69 -6.64
CA TYR A 325 -10.46 35.09 -6.18
C TYR A 325 -11.20 36.04 -7.13
N LYS A 326 -11.92 35.50 -8.13
CA LYS A 326 -12.77 36.27 -9.05
C LYS A 326 -12.03 37.44 -9.73
N PRO A 327 -10.92 37.17 -10.44
CA PRO A 327 -10.34 38.18 -11.32
C PRO A 327 -11.38 38.57 -12.38
N SER A 328 -11.27 39.79 -12.92
CA SER A 328 -12.14 40.20 -14.03
C SER A 328 -11.83 39.41 -15.30
N LYS A 329 -10.56 39.03 -15.48
CA LYS A 329 -10.07 38.31 -16.64
C LYS A 329 -8.83 37.48 -16.28
N LEU A 330 -8.76 36.27 -16.82
CA LEU A 330 -7.59 35.41 -16.72
C LEU A 330 -7.00 35.14 -18.11
N VAL A 331 -5.79 35.64 -18.34
CA VAL A 331 -5.06 35.52 -19.61
C VAL A 331 -4.07 34.35 -19.50
N LEU A 332 -4.34 33.29 -20.25
CA LEU A 332 -3.58 32.06 -20.27
C LEU A 332 -2.61 32.10 -21.46
N VAL A 333 -1.31 32.18 -21.19
CA VAL A 333 -0.26 32.13 -22.21
C VAL A 333 0.49 30.80 -22.07
N GLU A 334 0.48 29.99 -23.13
CA GLU A 334 1.08 28.65 -23.13
C GLU A 334 1.67 28.32 -24.50
N LEU A 335 2.78 27.58 -24.52
CA LEU A 335 3.44 27.17 -25.76
C LEU A 335 2.76 25.93 -26.36
N SER A 336 2.30 25.01 -25.50
CA SER A 336 1.64 23.78 -25.90
C SER A 336 0.13 23.98 -26.09
N GLU A 337 -0.35 23.78 -27.32
CA GLU A 337 -1.77 23.81 -27.65
C GLU A 337 -2.60 22.84 -26.79
N PHE A 338 -2.14 21.60 -26.65
CA PHE A 338 -2.82 20.60 -25.85
C PHE A 338 -2.96 21.01 -24.38
N ASN A 339 -1.89 21.54 -23.79
CA ASN A 339 -1.92 21.98 -22.40
C ASN A 339 -2.84 23.20 -22.22
N LEU A 340 -2.82 24.15 -23.16
CA LEU A 340 -3.69 25.32 -23.15
C LEU A 340 -5.17 24.91 -23.22
N TYR A 341 -5.51 24.01 -24.14
CA TYR A 341 -6.85 23.45 -24.29
C TYR A 341 -7.31 22.73 -23.01
N THR A 342 -6.43 21.91 -22.42
CA THR A 342 -6.76 21.13 -21.21
C THR A 342 -7.09 22.04 -20.03
N ILE A 343 -6.26 23.04 -19.75
CA ILE A 343 -6.50 23.96 -18.62
C ILE A 343 -7.70 24.87 -18.88
N GLU A 344 -7.92 25.27 -20.13
CA GLU A 344 -9.08 26.03 -20.53
C GLU A 344 -10.38 25.28 -20.23
N GLN A 345 -10.50 24.02 -20.65
CA GLN A 345 -11.70 23.21 -20.38
C GLN A 345 -11.96 23.06 -18.88
N ASP A 346 -10.90 22.76 -18.12
CA ASP A 346 -10.94 22.60 -16.67
C ASP A 346 -11.42 23.89 -15.96
N LEU A 347 -10.98 25.06 -16.43
CA LEU A 347 -11.43 26.35 -15.89
C LEU A 347 -12.84 26.72 -16.34
N SER A 348 -13.16 26.56 -17.63
CA SER A 348 -14.49 26.86 -18.19
C SER A 348 -15.59 26.06 -17.51
N HIS A 349 -15.33 24.79 -17.16
CA HIS A 349 -16.30 23.95 -16.46
C HIS A 349 -16.55 24.39 -15.01
N ARG A 350 -15.51 24.82 -14.28
CA ARG A 350 -15.65 25.19 -12.85
C ARG A 350 -15.99 26.65 -12.62
N PHE A 351 -15.57 27.54 -13.52
CA PHE A 351 -15.72 28.98 -13.41
C PHE A 351 -16.35 29.55 -14.70
N PRO A 352 -17.59 29.17 -15.04
CA PRO A 352 -18.21 29.51 -16.32
C PRO A 352 -18.43 31.01 -16.54
N GLN A 353 -18.36 31.81 -15.48
CA GLN A 353 -18.51 33.27 -15.53
C GLN A 353 -17.17 34.02 -15.68
N LEU A 354 -16.03 33.32 -15.54
CA LEU A 354 -14.71 33.94 -15.64
C LEU A 354 -14.33 34.14 -17.11
N GLU A 355 -13.97 35.37 -17.48
CA GLU A 355 -13.48 35.65 -18.84
C GLU A 355 -12.07 35.04 -19.01
N LEU A 356 -11.98 34.00 -19.83
CA LEU A 356 -10.73 33.31 -20.17
C LEU A 356 -10.21 33.74 -21.55
N VAL A 357 -9.00 34.29 -21.58
CA VAL A 357 -8.28 34.58 -22.82
C VAL A 357 -7.22 33.51 -23.03
N ARG A 358 -7.30 32.78 -24.15
CA ARG A 358 -6.39 31.67 -24.46
C ARG A 358 -5.42 32.08 -25.56
N LEU A 359 -4.12 32.12 -25.27
CA LEU A 359 -3.11 32.57 -26.21
C LEU A 359 -1.98 31.54 -26.32
N ILE A 360 -1.76 31.05 -27.53
CA ILE A 360 -0.52 30.34 -27.85
C ILE A 360 0.60 31.38 -27.88
N GLY A 361 1.63 31.19 -27.06
CA GLY A 361 2.72 32.15 -26.94
C GLY A 361 4.02 31.54 -26.48
N ASP A 362 5.12 31.97 -27.11
CA ASP A 362 6.47 31.65 -26.67
C ASP A 362 7.05 32.85 -25.92
N VAL A 363 7.40 32.66 -24.64
CA VAL A 363 8.04 33.71 -23.83
C VAL A 363 9.38 34.19 -24.38
N LYS A 364 10.03 33.38 -25.22
CA LYS A 364 11.28 33.72 -25.90
C LYS A 364 11.06 34.72 -27.05
N ASP A 365 9.84 34.86 -27.55
CA ASP A 365 9.47 35.84 -28.59
C ASP A 365 9.04 37.16 -27.92
N LEU A 366 9.96 38.11 -27.88
CA LEU A 366 9.73 39.43 -27.30
C LEU A 366 8.58 40.19 -27.99
N VAL A 367 8.48 40.10 -29.32
CA VAL A 367 7.46 40.86 -30.08
C VAL A 367 6.08 40.31 -29.77
N GLN A 368 5.94 38.99 -29.73
CA GLN A 368 4.68 38.35 -29.38
C GLN A 368 4.27 38.69 -27.94
N ILE A 369 5.20 38.55 -26.98
CA ILE A 369 4.91 38.85 -25.57
C ILE A 369 4.56 40.33 -25.37
N GLN A 370 5.26 41.26 -26.02
CA GLN A 370 4.91 42.69 -25.96
C GLN A 370 3.50 42.94 -26.50
N ARG A 371 3.12 42.34 -27.63
CA ARG A 371 1.76 42.47 -28.18
C ARG A 371 0.70 41.93 -27.25
N ILE A 372 0.95 40.77 -26.62
CA ILE A 372 0.02 40.18 -25.64
C ILE A 372 -0.18 41.16 -24.48
N PHE A 373 0.90 41.70 -23.93
CA PHE A 373 0.84 42.60 -22.79
C PHE A 373 0.18 43.94 -23.16
N ASP A 374 0.51 44.53 -24.32
CA ASP A 374 -0.07 45.78 -24.79
C ASP A 374 -1.59 45.66 -25.03
N ASN A 375 -2.05 44.52 -25.55
CA ASN A 375 -3.46 44.26 -25.84
C ASN A 375 -4.28 43.99 -24.58
N TRP A 376 -3.75 43.21 -23.63
CA TRP A 376 -4.53 42.74 -22.48
C TRP A 376 -4.24 43.50 -21.18
N LYS A 377 -3.15 44.27 -21.13
CA LYS A 377 -2.74 45.15 -20.02
C LYS A 377 -2.93 44.50 -18.64
N PRO A 378 -2.28 43.36 -18.36
CA PRO A 378 -2.44 42.67 -17.08
C PRO A 378 -1.94 43.53 -15.92
N GLN A 379 -2.71 43.60 -14.83
CA GLN A 379 -2.27 44.23 -13.59
C GLN A 379 -1.40 43.29 -12.76
N VAL A 380 -1.64 41.97 -12.82
CA VAL A 380 -0.84 40.97 -12.10
C VAL A 380 -0.35 39.92 -13.08
N VAL A 381 0.94 39.58 -12.99
CA VAL A 381 1.59 38.62 -13.87
C VAL A 381 2.22 37.52 -13.03
N PHE A 382 1.86 36.27 -13.30
CA PHE A 382 2.56 35.09 -12.80
C PHE A 382 3.36 34.45 -13.93
N HIS A 383 4.68 34.42 -13.78
CA HIS A 383 5.56 33.82 -14.77
C HIS A 383 5.95 32.39 -14.34
N ALA A 384 5.33 31.39 -14.97
CA ALA A 384 5.54 29.96 -14.69
C ALA A 384 6.06 29.16 -15.90
N ALA A 385 6.36 29.82 -17.02
CA ALA A 385 6.94 29.19 -18.20
C ALA A 385 8.43 28.83 -17.98
N ALA A 386 8.70 27.61 -17.50
CA ALA A 386 10.07 27.10 -17.29
C ALA A 386 10.26 25.66 -17.78
N TYR A 387 11.49 25.35 -18.15
CA TYR A 387 12.00 23.98 -18.08
C TYR A 387 12.50 23.69 -16.66
N LYS A 388 11.91 22.68 -16.01
CA LYS A 388 12.08 22.38 -14.58
C LYS A 388 12.71 21.02 -14.26
N HIS A 389 12.90 20.17 -15.26
CA HIS A 389 13.46 18.81 -15.08
C HIS A 389 14.98 18.84 -15.21
N VAL A 390 15.68 19.10 -14.09
CA VAL A 390 17.14 19.33 -14.06
C VAL A 390 17.93 18.23 -14.78
N PRO A 391 17.76 16.91 -14.51
CA PRO A 391 18.57 15.89 -15.17
C PRO A 391 18.39 15.87 -16.70
N LEU A 392 17.19 16.21 -17.19
CA LEU A 392 16.92 16.28 -18.62
C LEU A 392 17.50 17.55 -19.27
N MET A 393 17.58 18.64 -18.49
CA MET A 393 17.98 19.95 -18.98
C MET A 393 19.49 20.19 -18.90
N GLU A 394 20.19 19.59 -17.94
CA GLU A 394 21.58 19.95 -17.66
C GLU A 394 22.60 19.38 -18.66
N GLU A 395 22.34 18.22 -19.25
CA GLU A 395 23.29 17.57 -20.16
C GLU A 395 23.27 18.20 -21.56
N HIS A 396 22.25 17.88 -22.37
CA HIS A 396 22.22 18.20 -23.80
C HIS A 396 21.27 19.37 -24.14
N ASN A 397 20.44 19.81 -23.19
CA ASN A 397 19.37 20.78 -23.40
C ASN A 397 19.59 22.11 -22.67
N SER A 398 20.78 22.33 -22.14
CA SER A 398 21.11 23.48 -21.28
C SER A 398 20.89 24.81 -22.00
N TRP A 399 21.15 24.86 -23.31
CA TRP A 399 20.86 26.02 -24.15
C TRP A 399 19.36 26.36 -24.22
N ALA A 400 18.49 25.34 -24.35
CA ALA A 400 17.04 25.55 -24.37
C ALA A 400 16.53 26.02 -23.00
N ALA A 401 17.08 25.46 -21.91
CA ALA A 401 16.79 25.89 -20.54
C ALA A 401 17.18 27.35 -20.30
N LEU A 402 18.40 27.76 -20.70
CA LEU A 402 18.86 29.14 -20.58
C LEU A 402 17.97 30.11 -21.38
N ARG A 403 17.67 29.79 -22.65
CA ARG A 403 16.80 30.64 -23.48
C ARG A 403 15.40 30.78 -22.89
N ASN A 404 14.81 29.70 -22.38
CA ASN A 404 13.47 29.78 -21.83
C ASN A 404 13.46 30.48 -20.47
N ASN A 405 14.25 30.00 -19.52
CA ASN A 405 14.16 30.42 -18.13
C ASN A 405 14.86 31.78 -17.88
N THR A 406 15.87 32.15 -18.69
CA THR A 406 16.56 33.45 -18.55
C THR A 406 15.99 34.48 -19.53
N LEU A 407 16.08 34.22 -20.84
CA LEU A 407 15.60 35.17 -21.84
C LEU A 407 14.07 35.30 -21.83
N GLY A 408 13.34 34.20 -21.66
CA GLY A 408 11.88 34.24 -21.54
C GLY A 408 11.40 35.05 -20.33
N THR A 409 12.04 34.84 -19.17
CA THR A 409 11.79 35.65 -17.96
C THR A 409 12.10 37.12 -18.21
N HIS A 410 13.25 37.43 -18.82
CA HIS A 410 13.64 38.79 -19.14
C HIS A 410 12.59 39.49 -20.03
N ASN A 411 12.14 38.83 -21.11
CA ASN A 411 11.13 39.36 -22.01
C ASN A 411 9.80 39.62 -21.32
N ALA A 412 9.32 38.66 -20.51
CA ALA A 412 8.07 38.79 -19.78
C ALA A 412 8.12 39.91 -18.73
N ALA A 413 9.24 40.04 -18.00
CA ALA A 413 9.44 41.11 -17.04
C ALA A 413 9.51 42.49 -17.71
N LEU A 414 10.18 42.59 -18.86
CA LEU A 414 10.23 43.83 -19.66
C LEU A 414 8.84 44.24 -20.16
N ALA A 415 8.07 43.28 -20.67
CA ALA A 415 6.71 43.54 -21.12
C ALA A 415 5.78 43.94 -19.97
N ALA A 416 5.90 43.29 -18.80
CA ALA A 416 5.18 43.65 -17.58
C ALA A 416 5.49 45.09 -17.13
N ALA A 417 6.76 45.46 -17.09
CA ALA A 417 7.20 46.79 -16.71
C ALA A 417 6.69 47.86 -17.69
N ARG A 418 6.73 47.58 -18.99
CA ARG A 418 6.28 48.50 -20.05
C ARG A 418 4.79 48.85 -19.94
N VAL A 419 3.94 47.89 -19.58
CA VAL A 419 2.50 48.12 -19.41
C VAL A 419 2.12 48.58 -18.01
N GLY A 420 3.09 48.73 -17.11
CA GLY A 420 2.86 49.17 -15.74
C GLY A 420 2.12 48.14 -14.90
N ALA A 421 2.39 46.84 -15.07
CA ALA A 421 1.81 45.80 -14.23
C ALA A 421 2.14 46.08 -12.75
N GLU A 422 1.12 46.01 -11.88
CA GLU A 422 1.25 46.27 -10.45
C GLU A 422 2.15 45.26 -9.75
N ARG A 423 2.11 43.99 -10.21
CA ARG A 423 2.92 42.90 -9.66
C ARG A 423 3.39 41.93 -10.74
N PHE A 424 4.65 41.53 -10.65
CA PHE A 424 5.25 40.43 -11.39
C PHE A 424 5.79 39.40 -10.41
N VAL A 425 5.25 38.18 -10.45
CA VAL A 425 5.64 37.07 -9.59
C VAL A 425 6.38 36.04 -10.43
N LEU A 426 7.68 35.88 -10.16
CA LEU A 426 8.52 34.87 -10.80
C LEU A 426 8.42 33.55 -10.03
N ILE A 427 8.06 32.47 -10.72
CA ILE A 427 7.95 31.13 -10.15
C ILE A 427 8.88 30.14 -10.87
N SER A 428 9.14 30.40 -12.15
CA SER A 428 9.96 29.63 -13.09
C SER A 428 11.46 29.66 -12.78
#